data_AF-A0A401Z9N4-F1
#
_entry.id   AF-A0A401Z9N4-F1
#
_cell.length_a   1.000
_cell.length_b   1.000
_cell.length_c   1.000
_cell.angle_alpha   90.00
_cell.angle_beta   90.00
_cell.angle_gamma   90.00
#
_symmetry.space_group_name_H-M   'P 1'
#
loop_
_entity.id
_entity.type
_entity.pdbx_description
1 polymer ?
#
loop_
_entity_poly.entity_id
_entity_poly.type
_entity_poly.pdbx_seq_one_letter_code
_entity_poly.pdbx_strand_id
1 'polypeptide(L)'
;MPGLLLLIVALVLILGVALYFILPLLGIGKATQSAISTTDLQTTIDYAGVNITLQNVQQARNFLDDPQSRSDGMVRVHVQETNRSKNSTTLIYSTIAHAVLPGGKEVPLLYASNNPKLASGETQSTDLDFAVPTSIQANQITLRLGTVDEARMDIPLRPHADVGKYATKSIDVNKMASYFSLNYEVTQATTQWSLDGQQAPKGMRYLILTFKIDNPLLQSVIVGSPFDYMQVKSGSQSMPPQQANVPISFASHVQGQDGSAVFLVPQDTTAMSLVLGNKDGDGFDPDTINFTI
;
A
#
# COMPACT_ATOMS: atom_id res chain seq x y z
N MET A 1 -68.37 -1.49 32.33
CA MET A 1 -67.46 -1.90 31.23
C MET A 1 -65.97 -2.12 31.60
N PRO A 2 -65.55 -2.50 32.83
CA PRO A 2 -64.14 -2.89 33.09
C PRO A 2 -63.83 -4.37 32.78
N GLY A 3 -64.82 -5.27 32.85
CA GLY A 3 -64.60 -6.71 32.67
C GLY A 3 -64.20 -7.13 31.25
N LEU A 4 -64.67 -6.41 30.22
CA LEU A 4 -64.33 -6.68 28.82
C LEU A 4 -62.88 -6.29 28.51
N LEU A 5 -62.38 -5.20 29.10
CA LEU A 5 -61.01 -4.72 28.91
C LEU A 5 -60.00 -5.69 29.55
N LEU A 6 -60.29 -6.19 30.75
CA LEU A 6 -59.48 -7.21 31.43
C LEU A 6 -59.42 -8.52 30.64
N LEU A 7 -60.53 -8.93 30.04
CA LEU A 7 -60.58 -10.13 29.21
C LEU A 7 -59.71 -10.00 27.96
N ILE A 8 -59.74 -8.83 27.29
CA ILE A 8 -58.93 -8.56 26.10
C ILE A 8 -57.44 -8.54 26.44
N VAL A 9 -57.06 -7.89 27.55
CA VAL A 9 -55.65 -7.85 28.00
C VAL A 9 -55.14 -9.24 28.36
N ALA A 10 -55.95 -10.06 29.04
CA ALA A 10 -55.60 -11.45 29.34
C ALA A 10 -55.40 -12.29 28.06
N LEU A 11 -56.26 -12.09 27.05
CA LEU A 11 -56.16 -12.82 25.79
C LEU A 11 -54.91 -12.44 24.98
N VAL A 12 -54.55 -11.16 24.95
CA VAL A 12 -53.33 -10.67 24.28
C VAL A 12 -52.08 -11.18 24.98
N LEU A 13 -52.07 -11.25 26.31
CA LEU A 13 -50.95 -11.81 27.07
C LEU A 13 -50.79 -13.31 26.80
N ILE A 14 -51.89 -14.07 26.78
CA ILE A 14 -51.85 -15.51 26.47
C ILE A 14 -51.38 -15.75 25.03
N LEU A 15 -51.86 -14.96 24.06
CA LEU A 15 -51.41 -15.04 22.67
C LEU A 15 -49.94 -14.64 22.52
N GLY A 16 -49.47 -13.60 23.21
CA GLY A 16 -48.07 -13.17 23.17
C GLY A 16 -47.11 -14.20 23.76
N VAL A 17 -47.50 -14.83 24.88
CA VAL A 17 -46.74 -15.92 25.50
C VAL A 17 -46.76 -17.18 24.64
N ALA A 18 -47.91 -17.55 24.07
CA ALA A 18 -48.00 -18.68 23.15
C ALA A 18 -47.15 -18.45 21.89
N LEU A 19 -47.18 -17.25 21.29
CA LEU A 19 -46.33 -16.92 20.15
C LEU A 19 -44.84 -17.02 20.51
N TYR A 20 -44.43 -16.52 21.68
CA TYR A 20 -43.04 -16.59 22.16
C TYR A 20 -42.53 -18.03 22.28
N PHE A 21 -43.37 -18.97 22.69
CA PHE A 21 -43.01 -20.39 22.79
C PHE A 21 -43.20 -21.19 21.48
N ILE A 22 -44.03 -20.72 20.54
CA ILE A 22 -44.30 -21.40 19.26
C ILE A 22 -43.29 -20.97 18.18
N LEU A 23 -42.75 -19.75 18.22
CA LEU A 23 -41.75 -19.25 17.25
C LEU A 23 -40.51 -20.17 17.11
N PRO A 24 -39.94 -20.73 18.20
CA PRO A 24 -38.85 -21.71 18.10
C PRO A 24 -39.29 -23.07 17.53
N LEU A 25 -40.57 -23.47 17.70
CA LEU A 25 -41.13 -24.72 17.17
C LEU A 25 -41.48 -24.64 15.68
N LEU A 26 -41.72 -23.43 15.15
CA LEU A 26 -41.99 -23.18 13.73
C LEU A 26 -40.73 -23.20 12.85
N GLY A 27 -39.57 -23.55 13.39
CA GLY A 27 -38.34 -23.62 12.60
C GLY A 27 -37.84 -22.25 12.12
N ILE A 28 -38.25 -21.15 12.77
CA ILE A 28 -37.59 -19.85 12.64
C ILE A 28 -36.26 -19.97 13.41
N GLY A 29 -35.36 -20.76 12.83
CA GLY A 29 -34.11 -21.17 13.45
C GLY A 29 -33.23 -19.95 13.68
N LYS A 30 -32.58 -19.90 14.86
CA LYS A 30 -31.40 -19.06 15.04
C LYS A 30 -30.46 -19.36 13.87
N ALA A 31 -30.03 -18.34 13.14
CA ALA A 31 -29.06 -18.50 12.08
C ALA A 31 -27.84 -19.26 12.64
N THR A 32 -27.43 -20.34 11.97
CA THR A 32 -26.31 -21.18 12.40
C THR A 32 -25.06 -20.78 11.60
N GLN A 33 -23.92 -20.70 12.30
CA GLN A 33 -22.65 -20.38 11.68
C GLN A 33 -22.21 -21.58 10.83
N SER A 34 -21.99 -21.35 9.54
CA SER A 34 -21.40 -22.38 8.69
C SER A 34 -19.98 -22.70 9.13
N ALA A 35 -19.52 -23.93 8.84
CA ALA A 35 -18.15 -24.34 9.12
C ALA A 35 -17.16 -23.35 8.48
N ILE A 36 -16.18 -22.92 9.28
CA ILE A 36 -15.13 -21.99 8.89
C ILE A 36 -13.85 -22.78 8.69
N SER A 37 -13.27 -22.71 7.48
CA SER A 37 -11.93 -23.19 7.21
C SER A 37 -10.95 -22.03 7.33
N THR A 38 -9.87 -22.22 8.09
CA THR A 38 -8.85 -21.18 8.32
C THR A 38 -7.50 -21.64 7.78
N THR A 39 -6.80 -20.75 7.10
CA THR A 39 -5.42 -20.96 6.62
C THR A 39 -4.54 -19.82 7.08
N ASP A 40 -3.45 -20.14 7.76
CA ASP A 40 -2.45 -19.14 8.16
C ASP A 40 -1.66 -18.65 6.95
N LEU A 41 -1.45 -17.33 6.88
CA LEU A 41 -0.77 -16.68 5.75
C LEU A 41 0.58 -16.12 6.16
N GLN A 42 0.62 -15.36 7.25
CA GLN A 42 1.80 -14.70 7.82
C GLN A 42 2.68 -14.01 6.77
N THR A 43 2.05 -13.26 5.89
CA THR A 43 2.70 -12.55 4.79
C THR A 43 2.58 -11.05 5.03
N THR A 44 3.71 -10.34 5.07
CA THR A 44 3.75 -8.90 5.27
C THR A 44 4.16 -8.17 4.00
N ILE A 45 3.49 -7.07 3.71
CA ILE A 45 3.77 -6.18 2.58
C ILE A 45 3.77 -4.72 3.04
N ASP A 46 4.67 -3.89 2.49
CA ASP A 46 4.57 -2.43 2.63
C ASP A 46 3.66 -1.91 1.51
N TYR A 47 2.52 -1.31 1.90
CA TYR A 47 1.61 -0.63 1.00
C TYR A 47 1.43 0.79 1.49
N ALA A 48 1.74 1.78 0.65
CA ALA A 48 1.59 3.19 1.00
C ALA A 48 2.22 3.56 2.38
N GLY A 49 3.39 3.01 2.72
CA GLY A 49 4.09 3.26 4.00
C GLY A 49 3.49 2.56 5.22
N VAL A 50 2.53 1.65 5.01
CA VAL A 50 1.94 0.80 6.05
C VAL A 50 2.37 -0.63 5.84
N ASN A 51 2.93 -1.25 6.88
CA ASN A 51 3.14 -2.69 6.89
C ASN A 51 1.79 -3.37 7.11
N ILE A 52 1.26 -4.01 6.07
CA ILE A 52 0.05 -4.81 6.12
C ILE A 52 0.48 -6.27 6.23
N THR A 53 0.17 -6.90 7.36
CA THR A 53 0.41 -8.33 7.60
C THR A 53 -0.89 -9.09 7.44
N LEU A 54 -0.96 -9.95 6.42
CA LEU A 54 -2.04 -10.91 6.26
C LEU A 54 -1.78 -12.04 7.25
N GLN A 55 -2.57 -12.09 8.32
CA GLN A 55 -2.39 -13.05 9.41
C GLN A 55 -2.91 -14.42 8.97
N ASN A 56 -4.18 -14.47 8.58
CA ASN A 56 -4.85 -15.67 8.11
C ASN A 56 -6.00 -15.33 7.16
N VAL A 57 -6.49 -16.33 6.45
CA VAL A 57 -7.71 -16.28 5.62
C VAL A 57 -8.70 -17.32 6.11
N GLN A 58 -9.96 -16.92 6.21
CA GLN A 58 -11.08 -17.77 6.55
C GLN A 58 -12.02 -17.92 5.36
N GLN A 59 -12.58 -19.11 5.18
CA GLN A 59 -13.57 -19.41 4.16
C GLN A 59 -14.77 -20.11 4.79
N ALA A 60 -15.98 -19.63 4.47
CA ALA A 60 -17.24 -20.19 4.95
C ALA A 60 -18.34 -19.98 3.90
N ARG A 61 -19.50 -20.62 4.07
CA ARG A 61 -20.67 -20.28 3.25
C ARG A 61 -21.21 -18.89 3.57
N ASN A 62 -21.14 -18.49 4.82
CA ASN A 62 -21.58 -17.22 5.39
C ASN A 62 -20.83 -16.96 6.69
N PHE A 63 -20.67 -15.70 7.06
CA PHE A 63 -20.26 -15.24 8.40
C PHE A 63 -21.47 -14.61 9.10
N LEU A 64 -21.83 -15.05 10.30
CA LEU A 64 -23.02 -14.53 11.01
C LEU A 64 -22.81 -13.13 11.59
N ASP A 65 -21.55 -12.75 11.83
CA ASP A 65 -21.14 -11.46 12.35
C ASP A 65 -20.93 -10.40 11.24
N ASP A 66 -20.97 -10.82 9.96
CA ASP A 66 -20.86 -9.92 8.81
C ASP A 66 -22.26 -9.39 8.40
N PRO A 67 -22.51 -8.07 8.48
CA PRO A 67 -23.77 -7.48 8.05
C PRO A 67 -24.03 -7.54 6.53
N GLN A 68 -23.01 -7.87 5.72
CA GLN A 68 -23.07 -8.01 4.26
C GLN A 68 -22.86 -9.47 3.79
N SER A 69 -22.94 -10.42 4.73
CA SER A 69 -22.76 -11.85 4.49
C SER A 69 -23.67 -12.38 3.37
N ARG A 70 -23.08 -13.17 2.46
CA ARG A 70 -23.81 -13.90 1.42
C ARG A 70 -23.91 -15.38 1.76
N SER A 71 -24.78 -16.10 1.04
CA SER A 71 -25.02 -17.53 1.24
C SER A 71 -24.32 -18.44 0.21
N ASP A 72 -23.75 -17.87 -0.85
CA ASP A 72 -23.06 -18.60 -1.93
C ASP A 72 -21.55 -18.80 -1.70
N GLY A 73 -21.03 -18.19 -0.63
CA GLY A 73 -19.64 -18.31 -0.20
C GLY A 73 -19.01 -16.97 0.15
N MET A 74 -18.19 -16.97 1.20
CA MET A 74 -17.49 -15.82 1.72
C MET A 74 -16.04 -16.16 2.03
N VAL A 75 -15.16 -15.18 1.83
CA VAL A 75 -13.77 -15.21 2.25
C VAL A 75 -13.48 -13.99 3.09
N ARG A 76 -12.93 -14.21 4.29
CA ARG A 76 -12.48 -13.17 5.23
C ARG A 76 -10.96 -13.19 5.30
N VAL A 77 -10.32 -12.06 5.06
CA VAL A 77 -8.87 -11.90 5.28
C VAL A 77 -8.67 -11.09 6.54
N HIS A 78 -7.97 -11.67 7.52
CA HIS A 78 -7.58 -10.96 8.73
C HIS A 78 -6.23 -10.28 8.50
N VAL A 79 -6.22 -8.96 8.61
CA VAL A 79 -5.04 -8.14 8.41
C VAL A 79 -4.66 -7.39 9.69
N GLN A 80 -3.36 -7.16 9.86
CA GLN A 80 -2.81 -6.26 10.86
C GLN A 80 -1.99 -5.18 10.17
N GLU A 81 -2.32 -3.93 10.43
CA GLU A 81 -1.72 -2.77 9.77
C GLU A 81 -0.88 -1.99 10.76
N THR A 82 0.40 -1.78 10.46
CA THR A 82 1.28 -0.92 11.25
C THR A 82 1.79 0.23 10.40
N ASN A 83 1.42 1.47 10.76
CA ASN A 83 1.92 2.64 10.05
C ASN A 83 3.39 2.90 10.40
N ARG A 84 4.28 2.75 9.42
CA ARG A 84 5.74 2.97 9.56
C ARG A 84 6.18 4.34 9.06
N SER A 85 5.28 5.09 8.43
CA SER A 85 5.56 6.45 7.98
C SER A 85 5.58 7.44 9.16
N LYS A 86 6.18 8.61 8.94
CA LYS A 86 6.24 9.69 9.93
C LYS A 86 4.89 10.41 10.11
N ASN A 87 3.99 10.26 9.16
CA ASN A 87 2.72 10.97 9.10
C ASN A 87 1.57 10.02 9.43
N SER A 88 0.42 10.55 9.84
CA SER A 88 -0.78 9.73 9.93
C SER A 88 -1.27 9.33 8.53
N THR A 89 -1.79 8.13 8.39
CA THR A 89 -2.38 7.63 7.13
C THR A 89 -3.76 7.02 7.37
N THR A 90 -4.55 6.86 6.32
CA THR A 90 -5.87 6.22 6.39
C THR A 90 -5.98 5.21 5.27
N LEU A 91 -6.30 3.96 5.62
CA LEU A 91 -6.56 2.91 4.63
C LEU A 91 -8.07 2.81 4.42
N ILE A 92 -8.51 3.11 3.19
CA ILE A 92 -9.91 3.00 2.79
C ILE A 92 -10.07 1.72 1.99
N TYR A 93 -10.23 0.59 2.68
CA TYR A 93 -10.18 -0.74 2.07
C TYR A 93 -11.20 -0.96 0.97
N SER A 94 -12.38 -0.34 1.06
CA SER A 94 -13.40 -0.40 0.00
C SER A 94 -12.93 0.14 -1.36
N THR A 95 -11.85 0.95 -1.38
CA THR A 95 -11.29 1.54 -2.61
C THR A 95 -10.00 0.87 -3.07
N ILE A 96 -9.27 0.22 -2.16
CA ILE A 96 -7.94 -0.34 -2.45
C ILE A 96 -7.92 -1.87 -2.43
N ALA A 97 -8.83 -2.54 -1.74
CA ALA A 97 -8.80 -4.00 -1.60
C ALA A 97 -9.82 -4.69 -2.52
N HIS A 98 -9.31 -5.64 -3.29
CA HIS A 98 -10.08 -6.49 -4.17
C HIS A 98 -9.61 -7.94 -4.02
N ALA A 99 -10.53 -8.90 -4.09
CA ALA A 99 -10.17 -10.29 -4.31
C ALA A 99 -10.10 -10.56 -5.81
N VAL A 100 -9.04 -11.20 -6.27
CA VAL A 100 -8.87 -11.61 -7.67
C VAL A 100 -9.03 -13.13 -7.75
N LEU A 101 -10.03 -13.55 -8.53
CA LEU A 101 -10.37 -14.96 -8.74
C LEU A 101 -9.59 -15.54 -9.94
N PRO A 102 -9.56 -16.88 -10.10
CA PRO A 102 -9.06 -17.51 -11.31
C PRO A 102 -9.68 -16.91 -12.57
N GLY A 103 -8.85 -16.64 -13.58
CA GLY A 103 -9.26 -15.93 -14.79
C GLY A 103 -9.22 -14.40 -14.69
N GLY A 104 -8.77 -13.84 -13.56
CA GLY A 104 -8.53 -12.40 -13.40
C GLY A 104 -9.75 -11.56 -13.03
N LYS A 105 -10.88 -12.20 -12.70
CA LYS A 105 -12.09 -11.50 -12.25
C LYS A 105 -11.84 -10.85 -10.89
N GLU A 106 -11.98 -9.53 -10.84
CA GLU A 106 -11.96 -8.78 -9.58
C GLU A 106 -13.32 -8.85 -8.89
N VAL A 107 -13.29 -9.07 -7.57
CA VAL A 107 -14.43 -9.06 -6.66
C VAL A 107 -14.18 -7.91 -5.68
N PRO A 108 -15.11 -6.94 -5.58
CA PRO A 108 -14.96 -5.85 -4.63
C PRO A 108 -15.07 -6.36 -3.19
N LEU A 109 -14.45 -5.62 -2.27
CA LEU A 109 -14.69 -5.78 -0.84
C LEU A 109 -16.19 -5.54 -0.54
N LEU A 110 -16.81 -6.43 0.22
CA LEU A 110 -18.17 -6.25 0.70
C LEU A 110 -18.20 -5.52 2.03
N TYR A 111 -17.32 -5.91 2.94
CA TYR A 111 -17.28 -5.38 4.29
C TYR A 111 -15.85 -5.30 4.80
N ALA A 112 -15.58 -4.23 5.55
CA ALA A 112 -14.39 -4.08 6.36
C ALA A 112 -14.84 -3.83 7.80
N SER A 113 -14.26 -4.52 8.79
CA SER A 113 -14.62 -4.28 10.19
C SER A 113 -14.26 -2.86 10.67
N ASN A 114 -13.28 -2.23 10.02
CA ASN A 114 -12.95 -0.82 10.16
C ASN A 114 -12.26 -0.28 8.88
N ASN A 115 -12.05 1.04 8.83
CA ASN A 115 -11.11 1.67 7.88
C ASN A 115 -10.06 2.41 8.72
N PRO A 116 -8.85 1.85 8.90
CA PRO A 116 -7.98 2.29 9.97
C PRO A 116 -7.38 3.65 9.62
N LYS A 117 -7.58 4.62 10.52
CA LYS A 117 -6.81 5.87 10.56
C LYS A 117 -5.69 5.68 11.57
N LEU A 118 -4.47 5.56 11.08
CA LEU A 118 -3.30 5.18 11.85
C LEU A 118 -2.40 6.39 12.07
N ALA A 119 -2.15 6.75 13.32
CA ALA A 119 -1.04 7.62 13.68
C ALA A 119 0.31 6.95 13.36
N SER A 120 1.39 7.72 13.33
CA SER A 120 2.75 7.17 13.15
C SER A 120 3.05 6.13 14.23
N GLY A 121 3.44 4.91 13.81
CA GLY A 121 3.74 3.79 14.70
C GLY A 121 2.52 3.03 15.24
N GLU A 122 1.30 3.49 14.95
CA GLU A 122 0.08 2.82 15.40
C GLU A 122 -0.13 1.49 14.68
N THR A 123 -0.72 0.52 15.40
CA THR A 123 -1.12 -0.77 14.85
C THR A 123 -2.60 -1.02 15.09
N GLN A 124 -3.32 -1.46 14.06
CA GLN A 124 -4.70 -1.92 14.15
C GLN A 124 -4.86 -3.29 13.48
N SER A 125 -6.07 -3.84 13.56
CA SER A 125 -6.44 -5.07 12.86
C SER A 125 -7.80 -4.91 12.20
N THR A 126 -7.94 -5.46 11.00
CA THR A 126 -9.15 -5.33 10.19
C THR A 126 -9.51 -6.68 9.58
N ASP A 127 -10.81 -6.93 9.50
CA ASP A 127 -11.36 -8.08 8.78
C ASP A 127 -11.88 -7.59 7.44
N LEU A 128 -11.45 -8.24 6.36
CA LEU A 128 -11.81 -7.89 4.99
C LEU A 128 -12.62 -9.02 4.36
N ASP A 129 -13.90 -8.76 4.11
CA ASP A 129 -14.86 -9.78 3.65
C ASP A 129 -15.20 -9.61 2.17
N PHE A 130 -15.10 -10.71 1.43
CA PHE A 130 -15.36 -10.80 0.00
C PHE A 130 -16.36 -11.91 -0.30
N ALA A 131 -17.29 -11.67 -1.24
CA ALA A 131 -18.16 -12.72 -1.77
C ALA A 131 -17.41 -13.57 -2.78
N VAL A 132 -17.00 -14.76 -2.36
CA VAL A 132 -16.28 -15.71 -3.19
C VAL A 132 -16.99 -17.07 -3.16
N PRO A 133 -17.41 -17.61 -4.32
CA PRO A 133 -18.09 -18.89 -4.37
C PRO A 133 -17.31 -19.99 -3.65
N THR A 134 -18.01 -20.84 -2.90
CA THR A 134 -17.38 -21.96 -2.17
C THR A 134 -16.65 -22.98 -3.05
N SER A 135 -16.85 -22.94 -4.37
CA SER A 135 -16.10 -23.74 -5.35
C SER A 135 -14.66 -23.26 -5.58
N ILE A 136 -14.31 -22.03 -5.16
CA ILE A 136 -12.96 -21.46 -5.31
C ILE A 136 -12.27 -21.55 -3.95
N GLN A 137 -11.15 -22.25 -3.87
CA GLN A 137 -10.39 -22.39 -2.62
C GLN A 137 -9.58 -21.12 -2.32
N ALA A 138 -9.34 -20.84 -1.03
CA ALA A 138 -8.57 -19.66 -0.60
C ALA A 138 -7.22 -19.49 -1.33
N ASN A 139 -6.46 -20.58 -1.52
CA ASN A 139 -5.16 -20.55 -2.19
C ASN A 139 -5.22 -20.25 -3.71
N GLN A 140 -6.41 -20.20 -4.30
CA GLN A 140 -6.64 -19.79 -5.69
C GLN A 140 -6.99 -18.30 -5.81
N ILE A 141 -7.11 -17.61 -4.68
CA ILE A 141 -7.48 -16.20 -4.59
C ILE A 141 -6.22 -15.37 -4.37
N THR A 142 -6.19 -14.19 -4.95
CA THR A 142 -5.16 -13.18 -4.71
C THR A 142 -5.82 -11.95 -4.11
N LEU A 143 -5.31 -11.44 -2.99
CA LEU A 143 -5.66 -10.10 -2.52
C LEU A 143 -4.89 -9.09 -3.37
N ARG A 144 -5.63 -8.19 -4.01
CA ARG A 144 -5.10 -7.05 -4.74
C ARG A 144 -5.27 -5.80 -3.89
N LEU A 145 -4.16 -5.11 -3.64
CA LEU A 145 -4.11 -3.81 -2.98
C LEU A 145 -3.75 -2.72 -4.00
N GLY A 146 -4.51 -1.64 -4.02
CA GLY A 146 -4.31 -0.48 -4.88
C GLY A 146 -5.54 -0.13 -5.73
N THR A 147 -5.76 1.17 -5.90
CA THR A 147 -6.69 1.72 -6.88
C THR A 147 -6.24 1.41 -8.31
N VAL A 148 -7.08 1.70 -9.30
CA VAL A 148 -6.75 1.47 -10.72
C VAL A 148 -5.59 2.32 -11.24
N ASP A 149 -5.30 3.43 -10.56
CA ASP A 149 -4.28 4.42 -10.93
C ASP A 149 -2.96 4.22 -10.16
N GLU A 150 -2.94 3.30 -9.21
CA GLU A 150 -1.77 2.94 -8.42
C GLU A 150 -1.05 1.70 -8.96
N ALA A 151 0.22 1.58 -8.60
CA ALA A 151 0.99 0.35 -8.74
C ALA A 151 0.42 -0.72 -7.81
N ARG A 152 -0.49 -1.54 -8.35
CA ARG A 152 -1.21 -2.57 -7.62
C ARG A 152 -0.31 -3.71 -7.15
N MET A 153 -0.54 -4.15 -5.92
CA MET A 153 0.13 -5.28 -5.31
C MET A 153 -0.79 -6.49 -5.26
N ASP A 154 -0.33 -7.60 -5.84
CA ASP A 154 -1.04 -8.87 -5.89
C ASP A 154 -0.40 -9.86 -4.91
N ILE A 155 -1.11 -10.19 -3.85
CA ILE A 155 -0.68 -11.08 -2.77
C ILE A 155 -1.53 -12.37 -2.79
N PRO A 156 -0.99 -13.51 -3.23
CA PRO A 156 -1.68 -14.80 -3.16
C PRO A 156 -2.11 -15.15 -1.73
N LEU A 157 -3.35 -15.61 -1.53
CA LEU A 157 -3.87 -16.02 -0.22
C LEU A 157 -3.48 -17.47 0.10
N ARG A 158 -2.17 -17.71 0.18
CA ARG A 158 -1.57 -18.99 0.56
C ARG A 158 -0.47 -18.78 1.59
N PRO A 159 -0.12 -19.80 2.40
CA PRO A 159 0.96 -19.70 3.37
C PRO A 159 2.27 -19.23 2.70
N HIS A 160 2.94 -18.27 3.32
CA HIS A 160 4.25 -17.77 2.89
C HIS A 160 4.30 -17.36 1.42
N ALA A 161 3.33 -16.56 0.98
CA ALA A 161 3.32 -16.08 -0.39
C ALA A 161 4.58 -15.25 -0.70
N ASP A 162 5.23 -15.55 -1.83
CA ASP A 162 6.38 -14.78 -2.29
C ASP A 162 5.92 -13.40 -2.80
N VAL A 163 6.18 -12.39 -1.97
CA VAL A 163 5.94 -10.98 -2.25
C VAL A 163 7.26 -10.20 -2.41
N GLY A 164 8.39 -10.89 -2.61
CA GLY A 164 9.71 -10.28 -2.68
C GLY A 164 9.87 -9.26 -3.82
N LYS A 165 9.05 -9.37 -4.88
CA LYS A 165 8.99 -8.36 -5.96
C LYS A 165 8.57 -6.97 -5.47
N TYR A 166 7.89 -6.89 -4.32
CA TYR A 166 7.43 -5.64 -3.72
C TYR A 166 8.37 -5.10 -2.62
N ALA A 167 9.43 -5.83 -2.30
CA ALA A 167 10.39 -5.37 -1.30
C ALA A 167 11.20 -4.17 -1.81
N THR A 168 11.54 -3.28 -0.88
CA THR A 168 12.52 -2.22 -1.13
C THR A 168 13.86 -2.84 -1.53
N LYS A 169 14.47 -2.30 -2.58
CA LYS A 169 15.80 -2.69 -3.04
C LYS A 169 16.74 -1.52 -2.88
N SER A 170 17.95 -1.76 -2.40
CA SER A 170 19.00 -0.74 -2.28
C SER A 170 20.31 -1.30 -2.78
N ILE A 171 21.08 -0.47 -3.48
CA ILE A 171 22.45 -0.77 -3.89
C ILE A 171 23.36 0.41 -3.55
N ASP A 172 24.60 0.09 -3.18
CA ASP A 172 25.65 1.09 -3.13
C ASP A 172 26.10 1.42 -4.56
N VAL A 173 26.10 2.70 -4.89
CA VAL A 173 26.47 3.19 -6.22
C VAL A 173 27.93 3.64 -6.19
N ASN A 174 28.30 4.50 -5.23
CA ASN A 174 29.64 5.06 -5.00
C ASN A 174 30.32 5.54 -6.29
N LYS A 175 29.60 6.33 -7.08
CA LYS A 175 30.10 6.93 -8.33
C LYS A 175 30.01 8.44 -8.25
N MET A 176 30.98 9.10 -8.87
CA MET A 176 31.08 10.55 -8.89
C MET A 176 30.73 11.12 -10.27
N ALA A 177 30.19 12.32 -10.26
CA ALA A 177 30.04 13.20 -11.41
C ALA A 177 30.33 14.64 -10.98
N SER A 178 30.72 15.48 -11.92
CA SER A 178 30.98 16.90 -11.67
C SER A 178 29.96 17.78 -12.37
N TYR A 179 29.44 18.79 -11.67
CA TYR A 179 28.57 19.80 -12.27
C TYR A 179 28.66 21.10 -11.46
N PHE A 180 28.68 22.26 -12.14
CA PHE A 180 29.01 23.55 -11.51
C PHE A 180 30.35 23.55 -10.74
N SER A 181 31.31 22.73 -11.20
CA SER A 181 32.59 22.48 -10.51
C SER A 181 32.46 21.94 -9.07
N LEU A 182 31.29 21.41 -8.71
CA LEU A 182 31.06 20.62 -7.50
C LEU A 182 31.24 19.14 -7.81
N ASN A 183 31.67 18.37 -6.82
CA ASN A 183 31.77 16.92 -6.92
C ASN A 183 30.52 16.29 -6.30
N TYR A 184 29.71 15.61 -7.10
CA TYR A 184 28.53 14.87 -6.65
C TYR A 184 28.88 13.38 -6.62
N GLU A 185 28.89 12.78 -5.43
CA GLU A 185 28.94 11.33 -5.26
C GLU A 185 27.53 10.80 -5.02
N VAL A 186 27.04 9.92 -5.89
CA VAL A 186 25.86 9.10 -5.60
C VAL A 186 26.34 7.93 -4.76
N THR A 187 25.98 7.92 -3.49
CA THR A 187 26.40 6.88 -2.55
C THR A 187 25.48 5.67 -2.63
N GLN A 188 24.16 5.89 -2.70
CA GLN A 188 23.15 4.83 -2.70
C GLN A 188 22.01 5.13 -3.66
N ALA A 189 21.49 4.08 -4.30
CA ALA A 189 20.21 4.09 -5.00
C ALA A 189 19.25 3.11 -4.33
N THR A 190 18.03 3.56 -4.03
CA THR A 190 16.98 2.76 -3.41
C THR A 190 15.72 2.82 -4.26
N THR A 191 15.07 1.68 -4.51
CA THR A 191 13.76 1.63 -5.16
C THR A 191 12.71 1.02 -4.26
N GLN A 192 11.52 1.61 -4.26
CA GLN A 192 10.41 1.22 -3.41
C GLN A 192 9.06 1.58 -4.06
N TRP A 193 8.00 0.92 -3.59
CA TRP A 193 6.66 1.05 -4.15
C TRP A 193 5.82 2.14 -3.50
N SER A 194 6.27 2.69 -2.38
CA SER A 194 5.60 3.74 -1.64
C SER A 194 6.56 4.86 -1.23
N LEU A 195 6.03 6.06 -1.00
CA LEU A 195 6.78 7.20 -0.44
C LEU A 195 5.81 8.07 0.35
N ASP A 196 6.20 8.49 1.56
CA ASP A 196 5.44 9.43 2.40
C ASP A 196 3.95 9.11 2.58
N GLY A 197 3.61 7.82 2.68
CA GLY A 197 2.23 7.39 2.87
C GLY A 197 1.44 7.20 1.58
N GLN A 198 2.07 7.28 0.41
CA GLN A 198 1.43 7.16 -0.90
C GLN A 198 2.04 6.02 -1.71
N GLN A 199 1.19 5.24 -2.37
CA GLN A 199 1.61 4.23 -3.32
C GLN A 199 2.10 4.89 -4.62
N ALA A 200 3.07 4.29 -5.29
CA ALA A 200 3.53 4.77 -6.59
C ALA A 200 2.39 4.68 -7.63
N PRO A 201 2.35 5.58 -8.63
CA PRO A 201 1.40 5.48 -9.74
C PRO A 201 1.56 4.19 -10.54
N LYS A 202 0.51 3.80 -11.26
CA LYS A 202 0.48 2.61 -12.11
C LYS A 202 1.68 2.58 -13.07
N GLY A 203 2.40 1.45 -13.05
CA GLY A 203 3.56 1.21 -13.91
C GLY A 203 4.85 1.89 -13.44
N MET A 204 4.83 2.56 -12.29
CA MET A 204 5.98 3.30 -11.74
C MET A 204 6.43 2.75 -10.39
N ARG A 205 7.68 3.08 -10.03
CA ARG A 205 8.26 2.92 -8.69
C ARG A 205 8.98 4.22 -8.30
N TYR A 206 9.14 4.45 -7.01
CA TYR A 206 10.00 5.53 -6.52
C TYR A 206 11.45 5.06 -6.57
N LEU A 207 12.33 5.92 -7.09
CA LEU A 207 13.79 5.81 -7.01
C LEU A 207 14.30 6.95 -6.13
N ILE A 208 15.01 6.62 -5.06
CA ILE A 208 15.67 7.56 -4.16
C ILE A 208 17.17 7.47 -4.41
N LEU A 209 17.78 8.60 -4.76
CA LEU A 209 19.23 8.75 -4.85
C LEU A 209 19.73 9.56 -3.66
N THR A 210 20.75 9.04 -2.99
CA THR A 210 21.44 9.72 -1.88
C THR A 210 22.80 10.21 -2.35
N PHE A 211 23.15 11.43 -1.94
CA PHE A 211 24.35 12.12 -2.39
C PHE A 211 25.27 12.54 -1.26
N LYS A 212 26.57 12.61 -1.56
CA LYS A 212 27.56 13.43 -0.88
C LYS A 212 28.10 14.46 -1.87
N ILE A 213 28.13 15.72 -1.47
CA ILE A 213 28.49 16.82 -2.37
C ILE A 213 29.61 17.64 -1.76
N ASP A 214 30.66 17.87 -2.54
CA ASP A 214 31.79 18.70 -2.16
C ASP A 214 31.84 19.97 -3.01
N ASN A 215 32.19 21.09 -2.38
CA ASN A 215 32.64 22.29 -3.07
C ASN A 215 34.15 22.43 -2.89
N PRO A 216 34.98 22.03 -3.87
CA PRO A 216 36.43 22.15 -3.76
C PRO A 216 36.93 23.59 -3.90
N LEU A 217 36.07 24.53 -4.29
CA LEU A 217 36.45 25.90 -4.62
C LEU A 217 36.64 26.77 -3.36
N LEU A 218 37.45 27.81 -3.52
CA LEU A 218 37.68 28.86 -2.53
C LEU A 218 36.48 29.83 -2.39
N GLN A 219 35.46 29.68 -3.21
CA GLN A 219 34.28 30.54 -3.27
C GLN A 219 33.00 29.71 -3.17
N SER A 220 31.92 30.35 -2.73
CA SER A 220 30.60 29.73 -2.73
C SER A 220 30.10 29.52 -4.16
N VAL A 221 29.35 28.44 -4.36
CA VAL A 221 28.71 28.11 -5.64
C VAL A 221 27.20 28.16 -5.47
N ILE A 222 26.49 28.84 -6.37
CA ILE A 222 25.03 28.87 -6.42
C ILE A 222 24.61 28.08 -7.66
N VAL A 223 24.09 26.87 -7.45
CA VAL A 223 23.70 25.94 -8.53
C VAL A 223 22.23 26.14 -8.91
N GLY A 224 21.43 26.68 -7.99
CA GLY A 224 19.99 26.83 -8.19
C GLY A 224 19.22 25.56 -7.80
N SER A 225 18.01 25.41 -8.32
CA SER A 225 17.11 24.35 -7.91
C SER A 225 17.53 23.00 -8.51
N PRO A 226 17.61 21.90 -7.73
CA PRO A 226 17.90 20.56 -8.26
C PRO A 226 16.89 20.08 -9.30
N PHE A 227 15.68 20.64 -9.32
CA PHE A 227 14.66 20.34 -10.33
C PHE A 227 15.03 20.85 -11.74
N ASP A 228 15.95 21.81 -11.83
CA ASP A 228 16.35 22.40 -13.12
C ASP A 228 17.50 21.63 -13.78
N TYR A 229 18.31 20.93 -12.99
CA TYR A 229 19.55 20.31 -13.47
C TYR A 229 19.70 18.82 -13.15
N MET A 230 18.90 18.23 -12.26
CA MET A 230 18.93 16.78 -12.04
C MET A 230 17.84 16.10 -12.87
N GLN A 231 18.18 15.03 -13.58
CA GLN A 231 17.21 14.16 -14.23
C GLN A 231 17.68 12.71 -14.18
N VAL A 232 16.76 11.77 -13.99
CA VAL A 232 17.04 10.35 -14.23
C VAL A 232 16.58 9.98 -15.63
N LYS A 233 17.39 9.20 -16.34
CA LYS A 233 17.05 8.63 -17.64
C LYS A 233 16.90 7.13 -17.56
N SER A 234 15.88 6.63 -18.26
CA SER A 234 15.67 5.21 -18.56
C SER A 234 15.29 5.08 -20.03
N GLY A 235 16.17 4.47 -20.83
CA GLY A 235 16.01 4.46 -22.28
C GLY A 235 15.89 5.89 -22.83
N SER A 236 14.77 6.19 -23.50
CA SER A 236 14.47 7.53 -24.04
C SER A 236 13.74 8.46 -23.09
N GLN A 237 13.29 7.98 -21.93
CA GLN A 237 12.55 8.78 -20.96
C GLN A 237 13.51 9.56 -20.06
N SER A 238 13.16 10.82 -19.80
CA SER A 238 13.84 11.69 -18.85
C SER A 238 12.84 12.11 -17.78
N MET A 239 13.19 11.90 -16.52
CA MET A 239 12.31 12.10 -15.36
C MET A 239 12.98 13.09 -14.40
N PRO A 240 12.37 14.26 -14.15
CA PRO A 240 12.87 15.17 -13.13
C PRO A 240 12.56 14.63 -11.72
N PRO A 241 13.20 15.18 -10.68
CA PRO A 241 12.86 14.87 -9.30
C PRO A 241 11.40 15.21 -9.02
N GLN A 242 10.75 14.39 -8.20
CA GLN A 242 9.49 14.70 -7.53
C GLN A 242 9.72 15.37 -6.18
N GLN A 243 10.82 15.01 -5.52
CA GLN A 243 11.30 15.62 -4.29
C GLN A 243 12.82 15.75 -4.38
N ALA A 244 13.38 16.81 -3.82
CA ALA A 244 14.82 16.96 -3.70
C ALA A 244 15.16 17.74 -2.44
N ASN A 245 16.14 17.25 -1.70
CA ASN A 245 16.73 17.89 -0.54
C ASN A 245 18.23 18.09 -0.82
N VAL A 246 18.52 18.95 -1.80
CA VAL A 246 19.89 19.34 -2.17
C VAL A 246 19.97 20.86 -2.01
N PRO A 247 20.99 21.40 -1.33
CA PRO A 247 21.14 22.85 -1.18
C PRO A 247 21.24 23.56 -2.53
N ILE A 248 20.60 24.72 -2.64
CA ILE A 248 20.70 25.57 -3.84
C ILE A 248 22.05 26.32 -3.95
N SER A 249 22.81 26.33 -2.86
CA SER A 249 24.12 26.95 -2.76
C SER A 249 25.03 26.18 -1.81
N PHE A 250 26.32 26.16 -2.11
CA PHE A 250 27.34 25.47 -1.33
C PHE A 250 28.41 26.48 -0.91
N ALA A 251 28.72 26.52 0.38
CA ALA A 251 29.83 27.34 0.89
C ALA A 251 31.17 26.85 0.33
N SER A 252 32.18 27.73 0.29
CA SER A 252 33.55 27.37 -0.10
C SER A 252 34.08 26.22 0.77
N HIS A 253 34.78 25.26 0.16
CA HIS A 253 35.40 24.12 0.85
C HIS A 253 34.48 23.24 1.70
N VAL A 254 33.16 23.23 1.44
CA VAL A 254 32.29 22.25 2.08
C VAL A 254 32.64 20.84 1.57
N GLN A 255 32.66 19.87 2.47
CA GLN A 255 32.89 18.46 2.15
C GLN A 255 31.77 17.60 2.72
N GLY A 256 31.37 16.59 1.96
CA GLY A 256 30.42 15.58 2.36
C GLY A 256 29.03 16.12 2.68
N GLN A 257 28.63 17.23 2.04
CA GLN A 257 27.30 17.80 2.23
C GLN A 257 26.25 16.78 1.78
N ASP A 258 25.36 16.40 2.70
CA ASP A 258 24.28 15.46 2.40
C ASP A 258 23.27 16.06 1.43
N GLY A 259 22.77 15.21 0.53
CA GLY A 259 21.61 15.51 -0.28
C GLY A 259 20.84 14.25 -0.66
N SER A 260 19.61 14.44 -1.13
CA SER A 260 18.82 13.36 -1.74
C SER A 260 17.87 13.88 -2.82
N ALA A 261 17.48 13.01 -3.74
CA ALA A 261 16.44 13.28 -4.72
C ALA A 261 15.62 12.02 -4.98
N VAL A 262 14.32 12.22 -5.17
CA VAL A 262 13.35 11.14 -5.43
C VAL A 262 12.76 11.32 -6.82
N PHE A 263 12.70 10.25 -7.59
CA PHE A 263 12.21 10.21 -8.96
C PHE A 263 11.12 9.15 -9.08
N LEU A 264 10.19 9.35 -10.03
CA LEU A 264 9.29 8.30 -10.48
C LEU A 264 9.89 7.67 -11.73
N VAL A 265 10.14 6.36 -11.69
CA VAL A 265 10.74 5.61 -12.79
C VAL A 265 9.87 4.41 -13.17
N PRO A 266 9.91 3.93 -14.43
CA PRO A 266 9.16 2.73 -14.81
C PRO A 266 9.55 1.52 -13.96
N GLN A 267 8.55 0.78 -13.48
CA GLN A 267 8.74 -0.31 -12.52
C GLN A 267 9.64 -1.45 -13.03
N ASP A 268 9.69 -1.66 -14.35
CA ASP A 268 10.44 -2.75 -14.99
C ASP A 268 11.85 -2.33 -15.44
N THR A 269 12.23 -1.06 -15.23
CA THR A 269 13.58 -0.57 -15.58
C THR A 269 14.57 -0.96 -14.50
N THR A 270 15.70 -1.57 -14.86
CA THR A 270 16.81 -1.79 -13.93
C THR A 270 18.02 -0.89 -14.18
N ALA A 271 18.35 -0.60 -15.45
CA ALA A 271 19.47 0.27 -15.83
C ALA A 271 19.02 1.72 -15.98
N MET A 272 19.68 2.63 -15.28
CA MET A 272 19.34 4.06 -15.25
C MET A 272 20.59 4.93 -15.25
N SER A 273 20.39 6.19 -15.61
CA SER A 273 21.44 7.20 -15.61
C SER A 273 20.94 8.44 -14.88
N LEU A 274 21.65 8.90 -13.84
CA LEU A 274 21.48 10.26 -13.34
C LEU A 274 22.25 11.20 -14.26
N VAL A 275 21.60 12.25 -14.76
CA VAL A 275 22.20 13.34 -15.51
C VAL A 275 22.18 14.59 -14.65
N LEU A 276 23.34 15.22 -14.50
CA LEU A 276 23.51 16.55 -13.92
C LEU A 276 23.76 17.52 -15.06
N GLY A 277 22.83 18.42 -15.34
CA GLY A 277 22.90 19.34 -16.47
C GLY A 277 21.58 20.01 -16.78
N ASN A 278 21.63 21.29 -17.14
CA ASN A 278 20.46 22.03 -17.62
C ASN A 278 20.21 21.72 -19.10
N LYS A 279 18.95 21.42 -19.44
CA LYS A 279 18.51 21.13 -20.81
C LYS A 279 18.68 22.31 -21.78
N ASP A 280 18.62 23.54 -21.27
CA ASP A 280 18.63 24.76 -22.09
C ASP A 280 20.06 25.31 -22.31
N GLY A 281 21.07 24.66 -21.72
CA GLY A 281 22.46 25.10 -21.77
C GLY A 281 22.70 26.28 -20.84
N ASP A 282 23.48 26.04 -19.79
CA ASP A 282 23.86 27.04 -18.78
C ASP A 282 25.35 27.40 -18.83
N GLY A 283 26.06 26.88 -19.85
CA GLY A 283 27.50 27.06 -20.01
C GLY A 283 28.35 26.09 -19.19
N PHE A 284 27.74 25.16 -18.45
CA PHE A 284 28.43 24.07 -17.77
C PHE A 284 28.25 22.75 -18.54
N ASP A 285 29.33 21.96 -18.59
CA ASP A 285 29.26 20.64 -19.20
C ASP A 285 28.39 19.72 -18.32
N PRO A 286 27.38 19.05 -18.91
CA PRO A 286 26.60 18.07 -18.17
C PRO A 286 27.44 16.82 -17.91
N ASP A 287 27.15 16.12 -16.82
CA ASP A 287 27.80 14.87 -16.47
C ASP A 287 26.77 13.80 -16.07
N THR A 288 27.16 12.53 -16.11
CA THR A 288 26.24 11.40 -16.01
C THR A 288 26.80 10.25 -15.16
N ILE A 289 25.96 9.74 -14.25
CA ILE A 289 26.24 8.53 -13.46
C ILE A 289 25.30 7.42 -13.90
N ASN A 290 25.87 6.32 -14.40
CA ASN A 290 25.13 5.11 -14.78
C ASN A 290 25.09 4.09 -13.63
N PHE A 291 23.94 3.47 -13.38
CA PHE A 291 23.77 2.45 -12.33
C PHE A 291 22.65 1.44 -12.68
N THR A 292 22.65 0.28 -12.00
CA THR A 292 21.68 -0.80 -12.24
C THR A 292 21.12 -1.33 -10.92
N ILE A 293 19.78 -1.41 -10.78
CA ILE A 293 19.05 -1.82 -9.56
C ILE A 293 17.81 -2.68 -9.83
#